data_AF-A0A8T7H0C2-F1
#
_entry.id   AF-A0A8T7H0C2-F1
#
_cell.length_a   1.000
_cell.length_b   1.000
_cell.length_c   1.000
_cell.angle_alpha   90.00
_cell.angle_beta   90.00
_cell.angle_gamma   90.00
#
_symmetry.space_group_name_H-M   'P 1'
#
loop_
_entity.id
_entity.type
_entity.pdbx_description
1 polymer ?
#
loop_
_entity_poly.entity_id
_entity_poly.type
_entity_poly.pdbx_seq_one_letter_code
_entity_poly.pdbx_strand_id
1 'polypeptide(L)'
;MRKRTTFLIALLLVLLCGTPCSAVYDFVGIPLEITAQGEVPGKMHTYGVYGLDDPPFTLTFDLDGEVQWARTYVGVWGGTPRYTGWTDLTVNGRALPRIRLYGSDDKSENVYVTGYGVYWVAYDTTALLTPGRNTIIANSSRFEPDNKLDGRIYSVVTLAAVPDASGITTQYWVMEGNQNLHGEGWGTGLHSTTLDECSVVFPVSDIQGVQAANLTIKFVTSTRGEPSYVQFNSRDLGPDADYPGYPAGVKDIADETSFNAGYYNPIKSRYVDIEVFDVLSLLKKGDNVVTFQRGRDLDGDGIISAAANPPEGEHYLHPVIAMLTLERPRASATGPELMLDTIEVKDAFAGEEATIVLTIRNLGVLPSAPVDVKVRINGDLLETRQVTIDRSGIVQVSIPWSPGKGSYTIQGEVDIPGDVNPSNNQKEKEVTVGTVPDLAVSIEDPYRPGDAVQQGSATLQVLVIGAALPLALLLFARRPPGRYRKMLSLLLGMMIILSLLPPPVAPVLPAVAQDASQVYLLPVTVTNLGGSDAPSFTLSVYLDGEKVINKEYPDGLKVGGSERSELPIYASPGSHTVKVVVDEDGLLKDSDRSNNVAEGTYVFS
;
A
#
# COMPACT_ATOMS: atom_id res chain seq x y z
N MET A 1 19.45 -9.95 44.32
CA MET A 1 19.85 -10.05 42.89
C MET A 1 18.66 -10.34 41.97
N ARG A 2 17.81 -11.35 42.26
CA ARG A 2 16.63 -11.70 41.42
C ARG A 2 15.73 -10.52 41.00
N LYS A 3 15.38 -9.59 41.91
CA LYS A 3 14.52 -8.43 41.59
C LYS A 3 15.16 -7.37 40.67
N ARG A 4 16.49 -7.26 40.64
CA ARG A 4 17.20 -6.34 39.72
C ARG A 4 17.33 -6.93 38.32
N THR A 5 17.43 -8.25 38.21
CA THR A 5 17.48 -8.95 36.93
C THR A 5 16.13 -8.93 36.21
N THR A 6 15.01 -9.08 36.94
CA THR A 6 13.66 -8.99 36.35
C THR A 6 13.33 -7.58 35.85
N PHE A 7 13.79 -6.53 36.55
CA PHE A 7 13.59 -5.14 36.13
C PHE A 7 14.45 -4.77 34.91
N LEU A 8 15.68 -5.32 34.80
CA LEU A 8 16.53 -5.12 33.63
C LEU A 8 16.00 -5.86 32.39
N ILE A 9 15.41 -7.05 32.56
CA ILE A 9 14.82 -7.83 31.46
C ILE A 9 13.51 -7.17 30.97
N ALA A 10 12.68 -6.65 31.87
CA ALA A 10 11.50 -5.88 31.51
C ALA A 10 11.87 -4.56 30.78
N LEU A 11 12.93 -3.88 31.20
CA LEU A 11 13.43 -2.67 30.52
C LEU A 11 14.03 -3.00 29.13
N LEU A 12 14.67 -4.17 28.98
CA LEU A 12 15.20 -4.64 27.69
C LEU A 12 14.08 -5.06 26.71
N LEU A 13 12.97 -5.63 27.22
CA LEU A 13 11.79 -5.98 26.43
C LEU A 13 10.98 -4.75 26.01
N VAL A 14 10.89 -3.72 26.86
CA VAL A 14 10.27 -2.43 26.49
C VAL A 14 11.09 -1.68 25.43
N LEU A 15 12.41 -1.88 25.39
CA LEU A 15 13.29 -1.36 24.33
C LEU A 15 13.26 -2.18 23.03
N LEU A 16 12.62 -3.35 23.01
CA LEU A 16 12.41 -4.20 21.82
C LEU A 16 10.99 -4.07 21.24
N CYS A 17 10.14 -3.23 21.83
CA CYS A 17 8.78 -2.94 21.34
C CYS A 17 8.71 -1.67 20.46
N GLY A 18 9.82 -1.26 19.84
CA GLY A 18 9.74 -0.40 18.66
C GLY A 18 9.15 -1.26 17.54
N THR A 19 7.94 -0.93 17.10
CA THR A 19 7.41 -1.52 15.86
C THR A 19 8.33 -1.08 14.73
N PRO A 20 8.88 -1.98 13.91
CA PRO A 20 9.48 -1.54 12.68
C PRO A 20 8.33 -1.09 11.77
N CYS A 21 8.03 0.20 11.76
CA CYS A 21 7.60 0.86 10.53
C CYS A 21 8.89 1.18 9.75
N SER A 22 9.66 0.12 9.47
CA SER A 22 10.77 0.19 8.55
C SER A 22 10.15 -0.06 7.19
N ALA A 23 10.00 0.99 6.38
CA ALA A 23 9.71 0.76 4.99
C ALA A 23 10.89 0.00 4.38
N VAL A 24 10.64 -1.22 3.90
CA VAL A 24 11.60 -1.97 3.10
C VAL A 24 11.55 -1.34 1.71
N TYR A 25 12.71 -1.11 1.08
CA TYR A 25 12.76 -0.69 -0.32
C TYR A 25 11.83 -1.56 -1.17
N ASP A 26 10.94 -0.92 -1.91
CA ASP A 26 10.14 -1.52 -2.97
C ASP A 26 10.33 -0.67 -4.24
N PHE A 27 10.64 -1.32 -5.36
CA PHE A 27 10.76 -0.61 -6.63
C PHE A 27 9.43 0.01 -7.03
N VAL A 28 8.31 -0.70 -6.84
CA VAL A 28 6.96 -0.28 -7.20
C VAL A 28 6.50 0.90 -6.35
N GLY A 29 6.87 0.91 -5.06
CA GLY A 29 6.57 2.04 -4.21
C GLY A 29 6.25 1.65 -2.77
N ILE A 30 6.30 2.64 -1.88
CA ILE A 30 5.85 2.51 -0.50
C ILE A 30 4.51 3.27 -0.41
N PRO A 31 3.40 2.60 -0.06
CA PRO A 31 2.09 3.24 0.07
C PRO A 31 2.11 4.44 1.01
N LEU A 32 1.24 5.40 0.72
CA LEU A 32 1.04 6.56 1.58
C LEU A 32 0.12 6.16 2.73
N GLU A 33 0.63 6.25 3.96
CA GLU A 33 -0.11 5.93 5.17
C GLU A 33 -0.27 7.16 6.05
N ILE A 34 -1.37 7.23 6.82
CA ILE A 34 -1.58 8.34 7.76
C ILE A 34 -0.54 8.24 8.89
N THR A 35 0.43 9.14 8.90
CA THR A 35 1.50 9.23 9.92
C THR A 35 1.22 10.28 10.99
N ALA A 36 0.33 11.23 10.72
CA ALA A 36 -0.15 12.18 11.71
C ALA A 36 -1.58 12.63 11.43
N GLN A 37 -2.32 12.96 12.49
CA GLN A 37 -3.67 13.48 12.44
C GLN A 37 -4.07 14.14 13.76
N GLY A 38 -5.13 14.94 13.72
CA GLY A 38 -5.74 15.49 14.92
C GLY A 38 -6.38 16.85 14.66
N GLU A 39 -6.59 17.59 15.74
CA GLU A 39 -7.18 18.92 15.69
C GLU A 39 -6.26 19.96 16.35
N VAL A 40 -6.06 21.09 15.67
CA VAL A 40 -5.30 22.25 16.18
C VAL A 40 -6.21 23.49 16.24
N PRO A 41 -6.27 24.22 17.36
CA PRO A 41 -6.99 25.49 17.46
C PRO A 41 -6.19 26.61 16.78
N GLY A 42 -6.07 26.51 15.47
CA GLY A 42 -5.27 27.35 14.59
C GLY A 42 -5.19 26.71 13.22
N LYS A 43 -3.98 26.70 12.63
CA LYS A 43 -3.79 26.24 11.25
C LYS A 43 -2.67 25.23 11.11
N MET A 44 -2.79 24.43 10.05
CA MET A 44 -1.66 23.71 9.47
C MET A 44 -0.94 24.62 8.49
N HIS A 45 0.37 24.72 8.64
CA HIS A 45 1.24 25.48 7.76
C HIS A 45 2.15 24.55 6.97
N THR A 46 2.40 24.91 5.71
CA THR A 46 3.33 24.24 4.81
C THR A 46 4.40 25.23 4.38
N TYR A 47 5.65 24.90 4.63
CA TYR A 47 6.82 25.68 4.22
C TYR A 47 7.75 24.81 3.40
N GLY A 48 8.45 25.38 2.42
CA GLY A 48 9.43 24.60 1.69
C GLY A 48 10.30 25.38 0.74
N VAL A 49 11.38 24.72 0.35
CA VAL A 49 12.26 25.06 -0.77
C VAL A 49 12.23 23.89 -1.75
N TYR A 50 12.05 24.20 -3.03
CA TYR A 50 11.70 23.23 -4.06
C TYR A 50 12.62 23.37 -5.27
N GLY A 51 12.85 22.27 -5.98
CA GLY A 51 13.77 22.20 -7.11
C GLY A 51 14.95 21.29 -6.82
N LEU A 52 15.23 20.36 -7.72
CA LEU A 52 16.41 19.50 -7.61
C LEU A 52 17.70 20.30 -7.77
N ASP A 53 18.50 20.40 -6.72
CA ASP A 53 19.77 21.13 -6.73
C ASP A 53 20.80 20.53 -5.75
N ASP A 54 22.03 21.03 -5.78
CA ASP A 54 23.13 20.60 -4.91
C ASP A 54 22.88 21.03 -3.45
N PRO A 55 23.21 20.21 -2.43
CA PRO A 55 23.19 20.63 -1.04
C PRO A 55 24.28 21.69 -0.76
N PRO A 56 24.12 22.55 0.26
CA PRO A 56 23.04 22.56 1.25
C PRO A 56 21.74 23.21 0.75
N PHE A 57 20.59 22.66 1.17
CA PHE A 57 19.29 23.31 1.03
C PHE A 57 18.93 24.05 2.31
N THR A 58 18.61 25.35 2.21
CA THR A 58 18.25 26.17 3.36
C THR A 58 16.81 26.65 3.25
N LEU A 59 15.98 26.25 4.21
CA LEU A 59 14.61 26.71 4.38
C LEU A 59 14.55 27.67 5.57
N THR A 60 13.93 28.84 5.40
CA THR A 60 13.66 29.80 6.47
C THR A 60 12.20 30.21 6.44
N PHE A 61 11.56 30.25 7.59
CA PHE A 61 10.18 30.71 7.75
C PHE A 61 9.95 31.24 9.17
N ASP A 62 8.86 31.98 9.36
CA ASP A 62 8.42 32.48 10.66
C ASP A 62 7.17 31.72 11.12
N LEU A 63 7.09 31.44 12.42
CA LEU A 63 5.93 30.83 13.08
C LEU A 63 5.29 31.81 14.06
N ASP A 64 3.97 31.93 14.02
CA ASP A 64 3.24 32.89 14.87
C ASP A 64 3.01 32.40 16.31
N GLY A 65 3.25 31.12 16.58
CA GLY A 65 2.95 30.48 17.86
C GLY A 65 3.78 29.24 18.13
N GLU A 66 3.54 28.62 19.29
CA GLU A 66 4.20 27.37 19.67
C GLU A 66 3.69 26.20 18.82
N VAL A 67 4.60 25.37 18.37
CA VAL A 67 4.26 24.21 17.52
C VAL A 67 3.68 23.08 18.38
N GLN A 68 2.50 22.60 18.01
CA GLN A 68 1.92 21.39 18.62
C GLN A 68 2.48 20.12 17.98
N TRP A 69 2.64 20.13 16.66
CA TRP A 69 3.23 19.05 15.87
C TRP A 69 3.95 19.65 14.67
N ALA A 70 5.15 19.15 14.34
CA ALA A 70 5.78 19.46 13.08
C ALA A 70 6.67 18.34 12.57
N ARG A 71 6.67 18.17 11.26
CA ARG A 71 7.47 17.18 10.56
C ARG A 71 8.14 17.83 9.37
N THR A 72 9.43 17.57 9.23
CA THR A 72 10.25 18.07 8.12
C THR A 72 10.70 16.92 7.26
N TYR A 73 10.65 17.12 5.96
CA TYR A 73 10.98 16.12 4.96
C TYR A 73 12.11 16.60 4.07
N VAL A 74 12.99 15.67 3.69
CA VAL A 74 14.07 15.90 2.74
C VAL A 74 13.96 14.88 1.63
N GLY A 75 13.81 15.36 0.38
CA GLY A 75 13.86 14.51 -0.80
C GLY A 75 15.29 14.44 -1.34
N VAL A 76 15.89 13.26 -1.44
CA VAL A 76 17.27 13.09 -1.96
C VAL A 76 17.26 12.18 -3.17
N TRP A 77 17.93 12.58 -4.25
CA TRP A 77 18.09 11.72 -5.41
C TRP A 77 19.32 10.82 -5.26
N GLY A 78 19.11 9.50 -5.35
CA GLY A 78 20.17 8.51 -5.26
C GLY A 78 20.83 8.17 -6.60
N GLY A 79 20.12 8.34 -7.72
CA GLY A 79 20.61 8.06 -9.08
C GLY A 79 20.47 6.61 -9.52
N THR A 80 20.59 5.65 -8.60
CA THR A 80 20.33 4.22 -8.86
C THR A 80 19.71 3.56 -7.64
N PRO A 81 19.04 2.40 -7.79
CA PRO A 81 18.55 1.63 -6.65
C PRO A 81 19.66 1.23 -5.65
N ARG A 82 20.91 1.09 -6.09
CA ARG A 82 21.99 0.49 -5.29
C ARG A 82 22.88 1.49 -4.57
N TYR A 83 22.80 2.78 -4.90
CA TYR A 83 23.73 3.75 -4.34
C TYR A 83 23.36 4.11 -2.90
N THR A 84 24.38 4.11 -2.05
CA THR A 84 24.27 4.40 -0.63
C THR A 84 24.93 5.74 -0.33
N GLY A 85 24.46 6.42 0.71
CA GLY A 85 25.03 7.68 1.15
C GLY A 85 24.46 8.07 2.50
N TRP A 86 24.27 9.37 2.72
CA TRP A 86 23.61 9.89 3.91
C TRP A 86 22.93 11.22 3.63
N THR A 87 21.99 11.57 4.50
CA THR A 87 21.43 12.92 4.63
C THR A 87 21.44 13.34 6.09
N ASP A 88 21.59 14.63 6.35
CA ASP A 88 21.45 15.19 7.68
C ASP A 88 20.67 16.50 7.66
N LEU A 89 20.15 16.86 8.83
CA LEU A 89 19.31 18.04 9.03
C LEU A 89 19.84 18.85 10.22
N THR A 90 19.96 20.15 10.05
CA THR A 90 20.22 21.10 11.13
C THR A 90 19.01 22.01 11.27
N VAL A 91 18.42 22.07 12.47
CA VAL A 91 17.26 22.93 12.77
C VAL A 91 17.66 23.94 13.83
N ASN A 92 17.54 25.23 13.52
CA ASN A 92 17.89 26.34 14.42
C ASN A 92 19.30 26.21 15.02
N GLY A 93 20.26 25.77 14.20
CA GLY A 93 21.66 25.56 14.60
C GLY A 93 21.93 24.26 15.35
N ARG A 94 20.91 23.44 15.63
CA ARG A 94 21.06 22.10 16.22
C ARG A 94 21.06 21.03 15.15
N ALA A 95 22.20 20.36 14.98
CA ALA A 95 22.32 19.21 14.09
C ALA A 95 21.60 17.99 14.68
N LEU A 96 20.82 17.31 13.85
CA LEU A 96 20.25 16.00 14.13
C LEU A 96 21.24 14.88 13.77
N PRO A 97 21.04 13.66 14.33
CA PRO A 97 21.81 12.50 13.89
C PRO A 97 21.69 12.30 12.38
N ARG A 98 22.83 12.03 11.75
CA ARG A 98 22.92 11.69 10.33
C ARG A 98 22.16 10.39 10.05
N ILE A 99 21.30 10.40 9.04
CA ILE A 99 20.59 9.22 8.56
C ILE A 99 21.36 8.62 7.40
N ARG A 100 21.70 7.33 7.50
CA ARG A 100 22.36 6.60 6.43
C ARG A 100 21.32 6.10 5.44
N LEU A 101 21.63 6.22 4.15
CA LEU A 101 20.80 5.78 3.04
C LEU A 101 21.43 4.52 2.43
N TYR A 102 20.69 3.41 2.39
CA TYR A 102 21.22 2.07 2.10
C TYR A 102 20.87 1.53 0.70
N GLY A 103 20.41 2.37 -0.22
CA GLY A 103 19.95 1.89 -1.53
C GLY A 103 18.73 0.97 -1.38
N SER A 104 18.75 -0.12 -2.13
CA SER A 104 17.75 -1.18 -2.13
C SER A 104 17.77 -2.05 -0.86
N ASP A 105 18.78 -1.86 0.00
CA ASP A 105 18.88 -2.56 1.28
C ASP A 105 18.32 -1.71 2.44
N ASP A 106 17.70 -0.56 2.15
CA ASP A 106 17.17 0.32 3.20
C ASP A 106 15.96 -0.28 3.89
N LYS A 107 16.03 -0.20 5.22
CA LYS A 107 15.06 -0.70 6.20
C LYS A 107 15.00 0.27 7.39
N SER A 108 15.29 1.55 7.13
CA SER A 108 15.35 2.56 8.18
C SER A 108 13.95 3.14 8.39
N GLU A 109 13.54 3.28 9.65
CA GLU A 109 12.31 4.00 9.97
C GLU A 109 12.36 5.44 9.44
N ASN A 110 11.23 5.93 8.93
CA ASN A 110 11.10 7.28 8.35
C ASN A 110 11.95 7.55 7.09
N VAL A 111 12.51 6.51 6.47
CA VAL A 111 13.19 6.59 5.17
C VAL A 111 12.36 5.83 4.14
N TYR A 112 11.74 6.55 3.21
CA TYR A 112 10.97 5.96 2.13
C TYR A 112 11.80 6.02 0.85
N VAL A 113 12.36 4.89 0.41
CA VAL A 113 13.17 4.82 -0.81
C VAL A 113 12.58 3.86 -1.83
N THR A 114 12.36 4.35 -3.05
CA THR A 114 11.73 3.57 -4.12
C THR A 114 12.34 3.92 -5.48
N GLY A 115 11.96 3.17 -6.52
CA GLY A 115 12.45 3.36 -7.88
C GLY A 115 13.98 3.42 -7.96
N TYR A 116 14.51 4.45 -8.60
CA TYR A 116 15.95 4.64 -8.84
C TYR A 116 16.68 5.37 -7.69
N GLY A 117 16.39 4.95 -6.46
CA GLY A 117 16.95 5.54 -5.25
C GLY A 117 16.37 6.93 -4.99
N VAL A 118 15.07 7.12 -5.20
CA VAL A 118 14.39 8.36 -4.82
C VAL A 118 14.09 8.25 -3.33
N TYR A 119 14.78 9.02 -2.50
CA TYR A 119 14.58 9.03 -1.06
C TYR A 119 13.63 10.14 -0.64
N TRP A 120 12.70 9.81 0.23
CA TRP A 120 11.90 10.75 0.99
C TRP A 120 12.15 10.47 2.48
N VAL A 121 12.78 11.41 3.19
CA VAL A 121 13.24 11.19 4.57
C VAL A 121 12.51 12.13 5.51
N ALA A 122 11.83 11.58 6.51
CA ALA A 122 11.03 12.34 7.46
C ALA A 122 11.73 12.50 8.82
N TYR A 123 11.63 13.71 9.38
CA TYR A 123 12.23 14.11 10.65
C TYR A 123 11.15 14.71 11.55
N ASP A 124 11.04 14.21 12.79
CA ASP A 124 10.27 14.92 13.82
C ASP A 124 11.05 16.18 14.23
N THR A 125 10.48 17.34 13.89
CA THR A 125 11.05 18.65 14.19
C THR A 125 10.24 19.41 15.22
N THR A 126 9.21 18.79 15.81
CA THR A 126 8.24 19.46 16.69
C THR A 126 8.92 20.20 17.84
N ALA A 127 9.86 19.55 18.54
CA ALA A 127 10.55 20.12 19.69
C ALA A 127 11.73 21.05 19.33
N LEU A 128 11.98 21.26 18.03
CA LEU A 128 13.12 22.04 17.52
C LEU A 128 12.69 23.38 16.93
N LEU A 129 11.44 23.48 16.50
CA LEU A 129 10.85 24.70 16.00
C LEU A 129 10.38 25.58 17.17
N THR A 130 10.51 26.89 17.01
CA THR A 130 10.13 27.89 18.02
C THR A 130 9.27 28.99 17.40
N PRO A 131 8.46 29.71 18.20
CA PRO A 131 7.82 30.94 17.72
C PRO A 131 8.86 31.92 17.15
N GLY A 132 8.50 32.62 16.07
CA GLY A 132 9.38 33.49 15.30
C GLY A 132 10.17 32.74 14.22
N ARG A 133 11.37 33.25 13.92
CA ARG A 133 12.18 32.79 12.79
C ARG A 133 12.80 31.43 13.05
N ASN A 134 12.58 30.51 12.13
CA ASN A 134 13.19 29.18 12.09
C ASN A 134 14.08 29.04 10.86
N THR A 135 15.13 28.24 10.97
CA THR A 135 16.03 27.91 9.85
C THR A 135 16.35 26.43 9.87
N ILE A 136 16.16 25.78 8.73
CA ILE A 136 16.42 24.37 8.50
C ILE A 136 17.44 24.26 7.37
N ILE A 137 18.49 23.47 7.59
CA ILE A 137 19.53 23.21 6.60
C ILE A 137 19.64 21.71 6.41
N ALA A 138 19.44 21.24 5.17
CA ALA A 138 19.62 19.84 4.81
C ALA A 138 20.90 19.66 3.98
N ASN A 139 21.66 18.62 4.29
CA ASN A 139 22.80 18.18 3.48
C ASN A 139 22.64 16.72 3.03
N SER A 140 23.53 16.32 2.13
CA SER A 140 23.75 14.92 1.79
C SER A 140 25.24 14.64 1.63
N SER A 141 25.57 13.37 1.39
CA SER A 141 26.92 12.91 1.05
C SER A 141 27.46 13.43 -0.28
N ARG A 142 26.68 14.23 -1.03
CA ARG A 142 27.16 14.86 -2.26
C ARG A 142 28.43 15.67 -1.97
N PHE A 143 29.43 15.50 -2.83
CA PHE A 143 30.79 16.04 -2.71
C PHE A 143 31.75 15.32 -1.75
N GLU A 144 31.35 14.29 -1.01
CA GLU A 144 32.30 13.49 -0.26
C GLU A 144 33.19 12.65 -1.20
N PRO A 145 34.50 12.52 -0.93
CA PRO A 145 35.37 11.57 -1.61
C PRO A 145 34.76 10.16 -1.51
N ASP A 146 34.67 9.46 -2.64
CA ASP A 146 34.10 8.11 -2.76
C ASP A 146 32.56 8.00 -2.65
N ASN A 147 31.83 9.12 -2.57
CA ASN A 147 30.37 9.11 -2.65
C ASN A 147 29.88 8.68 -4.03
N LYS A 148 29.00 7.67 -4.06
CA LYS A 148 28.35 7.18 -5.29
C LYS A 148 26.93 7.70 -5.45
N LEU A 149 26.28 8.14 -4.37
CA LEU A 149 24.95 8.74 -4.40
C LEU A 149 24.98 10.00 -5.28
N ASP A 150 23.97 10.22 -6.14
CA ASP A 150 23.87 11.53 -6.81
C ASP A 150 23.80 12.63 -5.74
N GLY A 151 22.89 12.49 -4.78
CA GLY A 151 22.84 13.26 -3.54
C GLY A 151 22.30 14.68 -3.71
N ARG A 152 21.85 15.09 -4.90
CA ARG A 152 21.04 16.32 -5.01
C ARG A 152 19.76 16.21 -4.21
N ILE A 153 19.31 17.34 -3.71
CA ILE A 153 18.10 17.44 -2.90
C ILE A 153 16.97 17.95 -3.79
N TYR A 154 15.86 17.21 -3.85
CA TYR A 154 14.63 17.61 -4.53
C TYR A 154 13.96 18.80 -3.82
N SER A 155 13.84 18.70 -2.50
CA SER A 155 13.21 19.72 -1.68
C SER A 155 13.44 19.49 -0.20
N VAL A 156 13.25 20.55 0.58
CA VAL A 156 13.04 20.48 2.03
C VAL A 156 11.67 21.08 2.32
N VAL A 157 10.79 20.32 2.96
CA VAL A 157 9.41 20.73 3.27
C VAL A 157 9.14 20.54 4.76
N THR A 158 8.49 21.51 5.40
CA THR A 158 8.05 21.42 6.79
C THR A 158 6.55 21.64 6.87
N LEU A 159 5.87 20.68 7.50
CA LEU A 159 4.47 20.79 7.93
C LEU A 159 4.44 21.13 9.42
N ALA A 160 3.60 22.09 9.83
CA ALA A 160 3.50 22.50 11.23
C ALA A 160 2.06 22.83 11.65
N ALA A 161 1.59 22.18 12.71
CA ALA A 161 0.35 22.50 13.41
C ALA A 161 0.62 23.61 14.45
N VAL A 162 0.05 24.79 14.24
CA VAL A 162 0.30 25.97 15.08
C VAL A 162 -1.01 26.56 15.57
N PRO A 163 -1.26 26.57 16.89
CA PRO A 163 -2.36 27.31 17.49
C PRO A 163 -2.25 28.81 17.23
N ASP A 164 -3.39 29.44 16.98
CA ASP A 164 -3.46 30.88 16.75
C ASP A 164 -4.74 31.50 17.35
N ALA A 165 -4.83 32.83 17.23
CA ALA A 165 -5.98 33.61 17.69
C ALA A 165 -7.06 33.83 16.61
N SER A 166 -7.02 33.07 15.49
CA SER A 166 -7.95 33.25 14.36
C SER A 166 -9.41 32.93 14.72
N GLY A 167 -9.63 32.19 15.81
CA GLY A 167 -10.94 31.65 16.15
C GLY A 167 -11.35 30.50 15.23
N ILE A 168 -10.42 29.94 14.46
CA ILE A 168 -10.59 28.73 13.66
C ILE A 168 -9.96 27.55 14.39
N THR A 169 -10.48 26.38 14.07
CA THR A 169 -9.94 25.09 14.43
C THR A 169 -9.76 24.27 13.15
N THR A 170 -8.59 23.65 12.98
CA THR A 170 -8.24 22.85 11.82
C THR A 170 -8.10 21.39 12.24
N GLN A 171 -8.92 20.53 11.67
CA GLN A 171 -8.71 19.08 11.71
C GLN A 171 -7.82 18.69 10.53
N TYR A 172 -6.88 17.78 10.73
CA TYR A 172 -5.92 17.40 9.69
C TYR A 172 -5.60 15.92 9.69
N TRP A 173 -5.20 15.43 8.52
CA TRP A 173 -4.58 14.13 8.30
C TRP A 173 -3.38 14.34 7.38
N VAL A 174 -2.21 13.83 7.76
CA VAL A 174 -0.99 13.82 6.96
C VAL A 174 -0.66 12.38 6.64
N MET A 175 -0.53 12.09 5.36
CA MET A 175 -0.05 10.83 4.84
C MET A 175 1.34 10.98 4.25
N GLU A 176 2.19 9.99 4.50
CA GLU A 176 3.55 9.90 3.99
C GLU A 176 3.77 8.55 3.35
N GLY A 177 4.57 8.54 2.29
CA GLY A 177 5.01 7.34 1.61
C GLY A 177 5.96 7.75 0.50
N ASN A 178 6.14 6.86 -0.47
CA ASN A 178 6.90 7.14 -1.68
C ASN A 178 6.48 6.16 -2.77
N GLN A 179 5.26 6.28 -3.26
CA GLN A 179 4.82 5.44 -4.37
C GLN A 179 5.65 5.78 -5.62
N ASN A 180 6.00 4.79 -6.45
CA ASN A 180 6.72 5.03 -7.70
C ASN A 180 5.79 4.66 -8.85
N LEU A 181 4.89 5.57 -9.25
CA LEU A 181 4.09 5.36 -10.45
C LEU A 181 5.03 5.40 -11.66
N HIS A 182 5.02 4.38 -12.51
CA HIS A 182 5.99 4.25 -13.59
C HIS A 182 5.42 3.55 -14.82
N GLY A 183 5.87 3.99 -15.99
CA GLY A 183 5.72 3.25 -17.25
C GLY A 183 6.94 2.36 -17.52
N GLU A 184 7.27 2.16 -18.80
CA GLU A 184 8.42 1.36 -19.22
C GLU A 184 9.80 1.99 -18.93
N GLY A 185 9.83 3.26 -18.50
CA GLY A 185 11.06 3.98 -18.11
C GLY A 185 11.90 4.53 -19.28
N TRP A 186 13.06 5.12 -18.97
CA TRP A 186 13.95 5.77 -19.95
C TRP A 186 14.78 4.74 -20.75
N GLY A 187 14.29 4.31 -21.91
CA GLY A 187 15.06 3.92 -23.12
C GLY A 187 16.15 2.83 -23.04
N THR A 188 16.44 2.20 -21.90
CA THR A 188 17.52 1.19 -21.77
C THR A 188 17.22 0.02 -20.82
N GLY A 189 16.07 -0.04 -20.19
CA GLY A 189 15.63 -1.19 -19.40
C GLY A 189 14.12 -1.31 -19.53
N LEU A 190 13.66 -2.32 -20.27
CA LEU A 190 12.27 -2.73 -20.22
C LEU A 190 12.00 -3.11 -18.76
N HIS A 191 11.16 -2.35 -18.08
CA HIS A 191 10.63 -2.79 -16.80
C HIS A 191 9.58 -3.86 -17.06
N SER A 192 9.66 -4.96 -16.33
CA SER A 192 8.67 -6.02 -16.44
C SER A 192 7.32 -5.64 -15.80
N THR A 193 7.24 -4.44 -15.19
CA THR A 193 6.08 -3.90 -14.47
C THR A 193 5.75 -2.48 -14.90
N THR A 194 4.47 -2.13 -14.81
CA THR A 194 3.98 -0.75 -14.86
C THR A 194 3.11 -0.50 -13.63
N LEU A 195 3.07 0.74 -13.17
CA LEU A 195 2.13 1.21 -12.13
C LEU A 195 1.57 2.56 -12.55
N ASP A 196 0.38 2.55 -13.14
CA ASP A 196 -0.22 3.77 -13.71
C ASP A 196 -0.93 4.63 -12.67
N GLU A 197 -1.43 4.01 -11.60
CA GLU A 197 -2.19 4.72 -10.56
C GLU A 197 -2.02 4.12 -9.16
N CYS A 198 -2.24 4.96 -8.15
CA CYS A 198 -2.42 4.53 -6.77
C CYS A 198 -3.49 5.40 -6.09
N SER A 199 -4.11 4.89 -5.02
CA SER A 199 -5.13 5.64 -4.27
C SER A 199 -4.89 5.59 -2.77
N VAL A 200 -5.31 6.65 -2.08
CA VAL A 200 -5.32 6.77 -0.62
C VAL A 200 -6.69 7.21 -0.12
N VAL A 201 -6.99 6.95 1.15
CA VAL A 201 -8.32 7.21 1.74
C VAL A 201 -8.21 8.05 3.01
N PHE A 202 -8.83 9.22 3.01
CA PHE A 202 -9.02 10.04 4.21
C PHE A 202 -10.37 9.74 4.88
N PRO A 203 -10.39 9.17 6.10
CA PRO A 203 -11.63 8.88 6.80
C PRO A 203 -12.16 10.13 7.53
N VAL A 204 -13.20 10.75 6.99
CA VAL A 204 -13.80 11.98 7.55
C VAL A 204 -15.09 11.65 8.29
N SER A 205 -15.05 11.64 9.63
CA SER A 205 -16.19 11.27 10.48
C SER A 205 -17.33 12.29 10.46
N ASP A 206 -17.02 13.58 10.33
CA ASP A 206 -17.97 14.67 10.33
C ASP A 206 -17.57 15.80 9.36
N ILE A 207 -18.56 16.38 8.70
CA ILE A 207 -18.41 17.53 7.78
C ILE A 207 -19.25 18.73 8.23
N GLN A 208 -19.95 18.64 9.36
CA GLN A 208 -20.78 19.73 9.84
C GLN A 208 -19.93 20.95 10.20
N GLY A 209 -20.35 22.13 9.70
CA GLY A 209 -19.68 23.39 9.99
C GLY A 209 -18.31 23.59 9.33
N VAL A 210 -17.87 22.66 8.47
CA VAL A 210 -16.66 22.83 7.66
C VAL A 210 -16.86 24.00 6.70
N GLN A 211 -15.98 24.98 6.79
CA GLN A 211 -16.01 26.20 5.97
C GLN A 211 -14.88 26.26 4.93
N ALA A 212 -13.84 25.45 5.10
CA ALA A 212 -12.79 25.25 4.11
C ALA A 212 -12.26 23.81 4.21
N ALA A 213 -11.95 23.22 3.06
CA ALA A 213 -11.33 21.90 2.98
C ALA A 213 -10.25 21.94 1.90
N ASN A 214 -8.99 21.74 2.30
CA ASN A 214 -7.86 21.82 1.39
C ASN A 214 -7.12 20.48 1.32
N LEU A 215 -6.88 20.00 0.11
CA LEU A 215 -5.97 18.88 -0.14
C LEU A 215 -4.62 19.44 -0.58
N THR A 216 -3.58 19.21 0.22
CA THR A 216 -2.18 19.45 -0.18
C THR A 216 -1.55 18.14 -0.63
N ILE A 217 -0.90 18.13 -1.79
CA ILE A 217 -0.15 16.96 -2.28
C ILE A 217 1.25 17.35 -2.66
N LYS A 218 2.18 16.38 -2.63
CA LYS A 218 3.54 16.59 -3.10
C LYS A 218 4.00 15.46 -4.00
N PHE A 219 4.60 15.84 -5.12
CA PHE A 219 5.33 14.96 -6.02
C PHE A 219 6.82 15.23 -5.99
N VAL A 220 7.60 14.19 -6.22
CA VAL A 220 8.98 14.29 -6.73
C VAL A 220 9.07 13.51 -8.04
N THR A 221 10.14 13.75 -8.80
CA THR A 221 10.38 13.25 -10.17
C THR A 221 9.42 13.75 -11.24
N SER A 222 8.78 14.90 -11.03
CA SER A 222 7.82 15.47 -11.98
C SER A 222 8.46 15.95 -13.28
N THR A 223 7.73 15.90 -14.40
CA THR A 223 8.24 16.29 -15.71
C THR A 223 7.23 17.16 -16.46
N ARG A 224 7.61 18.41 -16.71
CA ARG A 224 6.77 19.35 -17.44
C ARG A 224 6.41 18.84 -18.83
N GLY A 225 5.11 18.81 -19.12
CA GLY A 225 4.57 18.40 -20.41
C GLY A 225 4.30 16.90 -20.52
N GLU A 226 4.61 16.12 -19.49
CA GLU A 226 4.15 14.73 -19.34
C GLU A 226 2.86 14.74 -18.49
N PRO A 227 1.68 14.40 -19.04
CA PRO A 227 0.40 14.56 -18.34
C PRO A 227 0.35 13.77 -17.06
N SER A 228 -0.25 14.34 -16.03
CA SER A 228 -0.41 13.72 -14.72
C SER A 228 -1.69 14.19 -14.07
N TYR A 229 -2.36 13.30 -13.35
CA TYR A 229 -3.72 13.55 -12.85
C TYR A 229 -3.82 13.27 -11.37
N VAL A 230 -4.63 14.10 -10.71
CA VAL A 230 -5.05 13.90 -9.32
C VAL A 230 -6.54 13.98 -9.27
N GLN A 231 -7.16 12.97 -8.68
CA GLN A 231 -8.60 12.95 -8.44
C GLN A 231 -8.90 13.04 -6.95
N PHE A 232 -9.97 13.75 -6.61
CA PHE A 232 -10.60 13.66 -5.30
C PHE A 232 -12.04 13.19 -5.46
N ASN A 233 -12.38 12.05 -4.84
CA ASN A 233 -13.68 11.40 -5.01
C ASN A 233 -14.08 11.24 -6.50
N SER A 234 -13.14 10.73 -7.30
CA SER A 234 -13.30 10.49 -8.76
C SER A 234 -13.54 11.75 -9.59
N ARG A 235 -13.13 12.93 -9.10
CA ARG A 235 -13.14 14.19 -9.85
C ARG A 235 -11.73 14.70 -10.04
N ASP A 236 -11.35 14.95 -11.30
CA ASP A 236 -10.06 15.56 -11.64
C ASP A 236 -9.93 16.94 -11.00
N LEU A 237 -8.77 17.19 -10.41
CA LEU A 237 -8.39 18.46 -9.83
C LEU A 237 -7.50 19.27 -10.79
N GLY A 238 -7.32 20.55 -10.48
CA GLY A 238 -6.38 21.42 -11.17
C GLY A 238 -6.82 21.96 -12.53
N PRO A 239 -6.07 22.93 -13.07
CA PRO A 239 -6.34 23.51 -14.39
C PRO A 239 -6.06 22.52 -15.51
N ASP A 240 -6.58 22.82 -16.70
CA ASP A 240 -6.17 22.10 -17.91
C ASP A 240 -4.70 22.42 -18.24
N ALA A 241 -3.97 21.43 -18.76
CA ALA A 241 -2.59 21.59 -19.19
C ALA A 241 -2.51 22.57 -20.37
N ASP A 242 -1.65 23.57 -20.24
CA ASP A 242 -1.34 24.52 -21.32
C ASP A 242 -0.13 24.03 -22.13
N TYR A 243 -0.33 22.97 -22.90
CA TYR A 243 0.70 22.40 -23.78
C TYR A 243 0.18 22.17 -25.21
N PRO A 244 0.95 22.54 -26.25
CA PRO A 244 0.52 22.36 -27.64
C PRO A 244 0.26 20.88 -27.99
N GLY A 245 -0.91 20.60 -28.55
CA GLY A 245 -1.28 19.26 -29.02
C GLY A 245 -2.19 18.49 -28.07
N TYR A 246 -2.34 18.91 -26.81
CA TYR A 246 -3.29 18.25 -25.91
C TYR A 246 -4.75 18.63 -26.20
N PRO A 247 -5.68 17.65 -26.14
CA PRO A 247 -7.10 17.94 -26.13
C PRO A 247 -7.51 18.65 -24.82
N ALA A 248 -8.68 19.29 -24.85
CA ALA A 248 -9.26 19.93 -23.66
C ALA A 248 -9.50 18.91 -22.54
N GLY A 249 -9.27 19.32 -21.29
CA GLY A 249 -9.43 18.46 -20.10
C GLY A 249 -8.20 17.63 -19.71
N VAL A 250 -7.12 17.61 -20.50
CA VAL A 250 -5.84 17.02 -20.07
C VAL A 250 -5.29 17.81 -18.88
N LYS A 251 -4.73 17.10 -17.90
CA LYS A 251 -4.10 17.68 -16.72
C LYS A 251 -2.61 17.40 -16.75
N ASP A 252 -1.86 18.34 -16.21
CA ASP A 252 -0.45 18.19 -15.91
C ASP A 252 -0.24 18.85 -14.54
N ILE A 253 -0.51 18.08 -13.48
CA ILE A 253 -0.43 18.57 -12.11
C ILE A 253 1.03 18.61 -11.63
N ALA A 254 1.88 17.77 -12.21
CA ALA A 254 3.29 17.65 -11.90
C ALA A 254 4.14 18.34 -12.99
N ASP A 255 3.89 19.64 -13.23
CA ASP A 255 4.45 20.36 -14.38
C ASP A 255 5.78 21.11 -14.07
N GLU A 256 6.47 20.71 -13.01
CA GLU A 256 7.65 21.36 -12.43
C GLU A 256 7.38 22.81 -11.97
N THR A 257 6.14 23.13 -11.61
CA THR A 257 5.70 24.45 -11.16
C THR A 257 4.75 24.36 -9.97
N SER A 258 5.32 24.23 -8.78
CA SER A 258 4.57 24.22 -7.51
C SER A 258 3.63 25.41 -7.35
N PHE A 259 2.45 25.13 -6.79
CA PHE A 259 1.36 26.04 -6.46
C PHE A 259 0.68 26.72 -7.65
N ASN A 260 0.79 26.16 -8.85
CA ASN A 260 0.09 26.67 -10.03
C ASN A 260 -1.36 26.14 -10.16
N ALA A 261 -1.81 25.27 -9.25
CA ALA A 261 -3.20 24.80 -9.21
C ALA A 261 -4.22 25.87 -8.75
N GLY A 262 -3.76 27.09 -8.42
CA GLY A 262 -4.62 28.28 -8.32
C GLY A 262 -4.70 28.94 -6.93
N TYR A 263 -4.01 28.41 -5.91
CA TYR A 263 -4.08 28.93 -4.54
C TYR A 263 -3.01 29.95 -4.18
N TYR A 264 -1.79 29.76 -4.66
CA TYR A 264 -0.66 30.61 -4.32
C TYR A 264 0.06 31.09 -5.58
N ASN A 265 1.11 31.89 -5.37
CA ASN A 265 1.97 32.31 -6.46
C ASN A 265 2.81 31.12 -6.94
N PRO A 266 2.78 30.79 -8.24
CA PRO A 266 3.55 29.68 -8.78
C PRO A 266 5.06 29.82 -8.53
N ILE A 267 5.72 28.71 -8.23
CA ILE A 267 7.16 28.60 -8.02
C ILE A 267 7.71 27.58 -9.01
N LYS A 268 8.69 27.95 -9.83
CA LYS A 268 9.41 26.98 -10.66
C LYS A 268 10.24 26.07 -9.77
N SER A 269 9.93 24.78 -9.80
CA SER A 269 10.34 23.81 -8.79
C SER A 269 10.92 22.52 -9.35
N ARG A 270 11.28 22.48 -10.65
CA ARG A 270 12.09 21.47 -11.36
C ARG A 270 12.18 20.09 -10.68
N TYR A 271 11.55 19.08 -11.27
CA TYR A 271 11.38 17.71 -10.76
C TYR A 271 10.61 17.58 -9.44
N VAL A 272 9.93 18.63 -8.97
CA VAL A 272 9.09 18.63 -7.79
C VAL A 272 7.88 19.48 -8.02
N ASP A 273 6.73 19.04 -7.51
CA ASP A 273 5.51 19.83 -7.44
C ASP A 273 4.88 19.69 -6.06
N ILE A 274 4.30 20.78 -5.57
CA ILE A 274 3.44 20.77 -4.39
C ILE A 274 2.23 21.64 -4.69
N GLU A 275 1.05 21.01 -4.63
CA GLU A 275 -0.21 21.66 -4.98
C GLU A 275 -1.16 21.67 -3.80
N VAL A 276 -2.01 22.69 -3.76
CA VAL A 276 -3.10 22.82 -2.80
C VAL A 276 -4.40 23.01 -3.59
N PHE A 277 -5.40 22.19 -3.30
CA PHE A 277 -6.70 22.20 -3.97
C PHE A 277 -7.85 22.47 -3.01
N ASP A 278 -8.86 23.22 -3.48
CA ASP A 278 -10.16 23.36 -2.82
C ASP A 278 -10.93 22.07 -3.06
N VAL A 279 -11.19 21.33 -2.00
CA VAL A 279 -11.99 20.12 -2.09
C VAL A 279 -13.29 20.24 -1.30
N LEU A 280 -13.66 21.43 -0.81
CA LEU A 280 -14.85 21.63 0.01
C LEU A 280 -16.13 21.15 -0.69
N SER A 281 -16.26 21.45 -1.98
CA SER A 281 -17.42 21.04 -2.79
C SER A 281 -17.45 19.54 -3.11
N LEU A 282 -16.32 18.85 -2.96
CA LEU A 282 -16.15 17.42 -3.25
C LEU A 282 -16.11 16.55 -1.99
N LEU A 283 -15.98 17.17 -0.82
CA LEU A 283 -15.89 16.52 0.48
C LEU A 283 -17.19 15.78 0.81
N LYS A 284 -17.06 14.56 1.33
CA LYS A 284 -18.19 13.78 1.85
C LYS A 284 -17.87 13.24 3.24
N LYS A 285 -18.92 12.91 4.01
CA LYS A 285 -18.78 12.13 5.23
C LYS A 285 -18.39 10.69 4.88
N GLY A 286 -17.47 10.11 5.64
CA GLY A 286 -16.85 8.80 5.40
C GLY A 286 -15.56 8.92 4.59
N ASP A 287 -15.32 7.92 3.75
CA ASP A 287 -14.06 7.72 3.04
C ASP A 287 -13.90 8.66 1.84
N ASN A 288 -12.96 9.60 1.91
CA ASN A 288 -12.61 10.48 0.80
C ASN A 288 -11.38 9.92 0.08
N VAL A 289 -11.54 9.56 -1.20
CA VAL A 289 -10.48 8.88 -1.97
C VAL A 289 -9.70 9.90 -2.78
N VAL A 290 -8.38 9.83 -2.69
CA VAL A 290 -7.46 10.57 -3.58
C VAL A 290 -6.76 9.56 -4.49
N THR A 291 -6.88 9.75 -5.80
CA THR A 291 -6.22 8.89 -6.79
C THR A 291 -5.17 9.70 -7.52
N PHE A 292 -3.95 9.18 -7.56
CA PHE A 292 -2.82 9.71 -8.32
C PHE A 292 -2.67 8.86 -9.58
N GLN A 293 -2.53 9.50 -10.73
CA GLN A 293 -2.32 8.80 -12.00
C GLN A 293 -1.15 9.44 -12.73
N ARG A 294 -0.22 8.60 -13.22
CA ARG A 294 0.93 9.07 -13.98
C ARG A 294 0.56 9.55 -15.39
N GLY A 295 -0.64 9.25 -15.88
CA GLY A 295 -1.05 9.55 -17.25
C GLY A 295 -2.37 8.88 -17.61
N ARG A 296 -2.81 9.05 -18.85
CA ARG A 296 -4.00 8.38 -19.43
C ARG A 296 -3.75 8.13 -20.90
N ASP A 297 -4.33 7.06 -21.44
CA ASP A 297 -4.30 6.75 -22.87
C ASP A 297 -5.10 7.84 -23.62
N LEU A 298 -4.41 8.72 -24.33
CA LEU A 298 -4.99 9.90 -24.97
C LEU A 298 -5.38 9.63 -26.42
N ASP A 299 -4.71 8.68 -27.08
CA ASP A 299 -4.96 8.34 -28.48
C ASP A 299 -5.81 7.07 -28.69
N GLY A 300 -6.05 6.31 -27.63
CA GLY A 300 -6.92 5.14 -27.59
C GLY A 300 -6.25 3.85 -28.07
N ASP A 301 -4.92 3.78 -28.10
CA ASP A 301 -4.17 2.59 -28.51
C ASP A 301 -4.05 1.52 -27.40
N GLY A 302 -4.50 1.85 -26.17
CA GLY A 302 -4.46 0.99 -25.00
C GLY A 302 -3.18 1.10 -24.18
N ILE A 303 -2.28 2.03 -24.50
CA ILE A 303 -0.99 2.26 -23.85
C ILE A 303 -0.95 3.69 -23.29
N ILE A 304 -0.21 3.89 -22.20
CA ILE A 304 0.10 5.24 -21.68
C ILE A 304 1.58 5.47 -21.94
N SER A 305 1.89 6.07 -23.08
CA SER A 305 3.27 6.25 -23.55
C SER A 305 3.84 7.63 -23.24
N ALA A 306 4.91 7.67 -22.44
CA ALA A 306 5.68 8.89 -22.21
C ALA A 306 6.53 9.29 -23.45
N ALA A 307 6.69 8.37 -24.42
CA ALA A 307 7.42 8.61 -25.66
C ALA A 307 6.51 9.05 -26.83
N ALA A 308 5.19 9.10 -26.63
CA ALA A 308 4.24 9.59 -27.60
C ALA A 308 4.42 11.09 -27.89
N ASN A 309 3.80 11.59 -28.96
CA ASN A 309 3.82 13.01 -29.31
C ASN A 309 2.39 13.51 -29.61
N PRO A 310 1.74 14.20 -28.66
CA PRO A 310 2.27 14.58 -27.35
C PRO A 310 2.35 13.38 -26.37
N PRO A 311 3.19 13.42 -25.33
CA PRO A 311 3.25 12.36 -24.30
C PRO A 311 1.90 12.09 -23.63
N GLU A 312 1.67 10.87 -23.16
CA GLU A 312 0.39 10.49 -22.53
C GLU A 312 0.47 10.35 -21.01
N GLY A 313 1.70 10.30 -20.50
CA GLY A 313 1.97 10.24 -19.08
C GLY A 313 3.44 10.43 -18.74
N GLU A 314 3.70 10.55 -17.45
CA GLU A 314 5.00 10.57 -16.81
C GLU A 314 5.73 9.23 -16.95
N HIS A 315 7.05 9.29 -17.15
CA HIS A 315 7.93 8.13 -17.03
C HIS A 315 7.96 7.59 -15.59
N TYR A 316 8.08 8.51 -14.62
CA TYR A 316 8.09 8.24 -13.19
C TYR A 316 7.41 9.38 -12.46
N LEU A 317 6.49 9.07 -11.56
CA LEU A 317 5.81 10.06 -10.72
C LEU A 317 5.74 9.53 -9.30
N HIS A 318 6.33 10.27 -8.36
CA HIS A 318 6.37 9.86 -6.97
C HIS A 318 5.51 10.75 -6.08
N PRO A 319 4.23 10.40 -5.80
CA PRO A 319 3.51 11.03 -4.70
C PRO A 319 4.18 10.62 -3.38
N VAL A 320 4.51 11.62 -2.56
CA VAL A 320 5.23 11.42 -1.29
C VAL A 320 4.52 12.01 -0.08
N ILE A 321 3.60 12.95 -0.29
CA ILE A 321 2.71 13.51 0.73
C ILE A 321 1.31 13.68 0.18
N ALA A 322 0.31 13.34 0.99
CA ALA A 322 -1.06 13.81 0.85
C ALA A 322 -1.55 14.32 2.22
N MET A 323 -2.03 15.55 2.29
CA MET A 323 -2.55 16.14 3.52
C MET A 323 -3.93 16.75 3.28
N LEU A 324 -4.93 16.31 4.04
CA LEU A 324 -6.26 16.92 4.04
C LEU A 324 -6.43 17.77 5.29
N THR A 325 -6.87 19.01 5.13
CA THR A 325 -7.23 19.90 6.26
C THR A 325 -8.67 20.35 6.14
N LEU A 326 -9.38 20.38 7.27
CA LEU A 326 -10.76 20.85 7.38
C LEU A 326 -10.83 21.95 8.44
N GLU A 327 -11.22 23.16 8.03
CA GLU A 327 -11.35 24.29 8.93
C GLU A 327 -12.80 24.48 9.37
N ARG A 328 -12.99 24.73 10.67
CA ARG A 328 -14.28 25.05 11.29
C ARG A 328 -14.16 26.27 12.20
N PRO A 329 -15.23 27.04 12.43
CA PRO A 329 -15.27 28.00 13.54
C PRO A 329 -14.99 27.29 14.86
N ARG A 330 -14.13 27.87 15.69
CA ARG A 330 -13.73 27.30 16.98
C ARG A 330 -14.94 27.14 17.90
N ALA A 331 -15.20 25.92 18.33
CA ALA A 331 -16.26 25.62 19.28
C ALA A 331 -15.95 26.19 20.68
N SER A 332 -17.00 26.53 21.43
CA SER A 332 -16.87 26.99 22.82
C SER A 332 -16.35 25.91 23.78
N ALA A 333 -16.48 24.64 23.40
CA ALA A 333 -15.92 23.50 24.10
C ALA A 333 -15.24 22.59 23.07
N THR A 334 -14.00 22.19 23.37
CA THR A 334 -13.21 21.23 22.61
C THR A 334 -12.72 20.15 23.56
N GLY A 335 -12.42 18.97 23.03
CA GLY A 335 -11.95 17.84 23.81
C GLY A 335 -11.17 16.87 22.93
N PRO A 336 -10.54 15.86 23.54
CA PRO A 336 -10.03 14.74 22.77
C PRO A 336 -11.17 14.01 22.06
N GLU A 337 -10.89 13.46 20.89
CA GLU A 337 -11.79 12.52 20.20
C GLU A 337 -10.92 11.32 19.84
N LEU A 338 -10.93 10.30 20.69
CA LEU A 338 -10.17 9.10 20.40
C LEU A 338 -10.97 8.18 19.49
N MET A 339 -10.28 7.25 18.85
CA MET A 339 -10.89 6.21 18.05
C MET A 339 -9.99 4.98 18.15
N LEU A 340 -10.59 3.82 18.40
CA LEU A 340 -9.88 2.57 18.24
C LEU A 340 -9.94 2.14 16.77
N ASP A 341 -8.86 2.38 16.05
CA ASP A 341 -8.80 2.22 14.60
C ASP A 341 -8.63 0.76 14.19
N THR A 342 -7.59 0.07 14.66
CA THR A 342 -7.35 -1.33 14.29
C THR A 342 -7.04 -2.20 15.50
N ILE A 343 -7.38 -3.48 15.35
CA ILE A 343 -6.90 -4.58 16.19
C ILE A 343 -6.20 -5.56 15.25
N GLU A 344 -4.93 -5.80 15.50
CA GLU A 344 -4.13 -6.84 14.85
C GLU A 344 -3.72 -7.87 15.89
N VAL A 345 -3.57 -9.12 15.45
CA VAL A 345 -3.04 -10.17 16.32
C VAL A 345 -1.94 -10.88 15.56
N LYS A 346 -0.74 -10.79 16.13
CA LYS A 346 0.47 -11.39 15.59
C LYS A 346 0.74 -12.69 16.33
N ASP A 347 1.19 -13.70 15.58
CA ASP A 347 1.65 -14.99 16.12
C ASP A 347 0.62 -15.74 17.00
N ALA A 348 -0.66 -15.66 16.63
CA ALA A 348 -1.75 -16.33 17.36
C ALA A 348 -1.80 -17.84 17.08
N PHE A 349 -0.83 -18.58 17.63
CA PHE A 349 -0.71 -20.03 17.50
C PHE A 349 -0.88 -20.70 18.87
N ALA A 350 -1.51 -21.87 18.88
CA ALA A 350 -1.85 -22.52 20.13
C ALA A 350 -0.62 -22.93 20.93
N GLY A 351 -0.51 -22.43 22.17
CA GLY A 351 0.62 -22.70 23.04
C GLY A 351 1.87 -21.85 22.77
N GLU A 352 1.78 -20.88 21.86
CA GLU A 352 2.81 -19.85 21.63
C GLU A 352 2.36 -18.50 22.22
N GLU A 353 3.29 -17.56 22.39
CA GLU A 353 2.94 -16.19 22.75
C GLU A 353 2.55 -15.42 21.48
N ALA A 354 1.35 -14.87 21.53
CA ALA A 354 0.80 -13.95 20.55
C ALA A 354 0.91 -12.50 21.05
N THR A 355 0.79 -11.55 20.15
CA THR A 355 0.73 -10.12 20.48
C THR A 355 -0.51 -9.48 19.87
N ILE A 356 -1.35 -8.86 20.70
CA ILE A 356 -2.48 -8.03 20.26
C ILE A 356 -1.96 -6.60 20.10
N VAL A 357 -2.06 -6.04 18.90
CA VAL A 357 -1.66 -4.66 18.59
C VAL A 357 -2.91 -3.84 18.32
N LEU A 358 -3.09 -2.77 19.11
CA LEU A 358 -4.18 -1.82 18.95
C LEU A 358 -3.64 -0.52 18.38
N THR A 359 -4.23 -0.02 17.29
CA THR A 359 -3.93 1.33 16.77
C THR A 359 -5.01 2.29 17.25
N ILE A 360 -4.60 3.31 17.99
CA ILE A 360 -5.49 4.35 18.52
C ILE A 360 -5.16 5.65 17.79
N ARG A 361 -6.22 6.33 17.37
CA ARG A 361 -6.17 7.59 16.62
C ARG A 361 -6.84 8.69 17.43
N ASN A 362 -6.26 9.88 17.46
CA ASN A 362 -6.87 11.09 17.97
C ASN A 362 -7.33 11.94 16.78
N LEU A 363 -8.63 12.22 16.74
CA LEU A 363 -9.31 13.04 15.73
C LEU A 363 -9.60 14.46 16.23
N GLY A 364 -9.47 14.68 17.54
CA GLY A 364 -9.75 15.93 18.23
C GLY A 364 -8.49 16.55 18.85
N VAL A 365 -8.68 17.31 19.93
CA VAL A 365 -7.58 17.99 20.61
C VAL A 365 -6.67 16.97 21.30
N LEU A 366 -5.35 17.13 21.16
CA LEU A 366 -4.38 16.24 21.77
C LEU A 366 -4.62 16.11 23.31
N PRO A 367 -4.80 14.89 23.85
CA PRO A 367 -4.93 14.68 25.28
C PRO A 367 -3.72 15.19 26.07
N SER A 368 -3.97 15.84 27.20
CA SER A 368 -2.93 16.30 28.13
C SER A 368 -2.56 15.28 29.21
N ALA A 369 -3.31 14.17 29.30
CA ALA A 369 -3.13 13.10 30.26
C ALA A 369 -3.13 11.73 29.56
N PRO A 370 -2.52 10.69 30.17
CA PRO A 370 -2.63 9.32 29.66
C PRO A 370 -4.10 8.84 29.58
N VAL A 371 -4.36 7.97 28.61
CA VAL A 371 -5.65 7.34 28.33
C VAL A 371 -5.63 5.89 28.81
N ASP A 372 -6.78 5.35 29.21
CA ASP A 372 -6.90 3.94 29.57
C ASP A 372 -7.25 3.10 28.35
N VAL A 373 -6.46 2.07 28.06
CA VAL A 373 -6.70 1.09 27.00
C VAL A 373 -7.01 -0.25 27.65
N LYS A 374 -8.17 -0.83 27.34
CA LYS A 374 -8.65 -2.09 27.93
C LYS A 374 -8.78 -3.14 26.82
N VAL A 375 -8.28 -4.35 27.09
CA VAL A 375 -8.43 -5.51 26.18
C VAL A 375 -9.20 -6.62 26.87
N ARG A 376 -10.21 -7.17 26.19
CA ARG A 376 -11.01 -8.32 26.64
C ARG A 376 -10.95 -9.46 25.64
N ILE A 377 -10.96 -10.69 26.14
CA ILE A 377 -11.02 -11.92 25.35
C ILE A 377 -12.30 -12.65 25.74
N ASN A 378 -13.22 -12.84 24.80
CA ASN A 378 -14.55 -13.44 25.05
C ASN A 378 -15.32 -12.76 26.20
N GLY A 379 -15.11 -11.46 26.38
CA GLY A 379 -15.71 -10.65 27.45
C GLY A 379 -14.89 -10.56 28.74
N ASP A 380 -13.92 -11.44 28.97
CA ASP A 380 -13.06 -11.42 30.16
C ASP A 380 -11.92 -10.41 30.00
N LEU A 381 -11.68 -9.58 31.02
CA LEU A 381 -10.61 -8.58 31.00
C LEU A 381 -9.23 -9.26 31.00
N LEU A 382 -8.44 -9.00 29.96
CA LEU A 382 -7.05 -9.42 29.85
C LEU A 382 -6.11 -8.41 30.52
N GLU A 383 -6.17 -7.14 30.08
CA GLU A 383 -5.30 -6.08 30.57
C GLU A 383 -5.99 -4.70 30.48
N THR A 384 -5.64 -3.82 31.42
CA THR A 384 -5.83 -2.37 31.30
C THR A 384 -4.46 -1.71 31.34
N ARG A 385 -4.18 -0.81 30.39
CA ARG A 385 -2.90 -0.12 30.26
C ARG A 385 -3.10 1.38 30.07
N GLN A 386 -2.30 2.18 30.77
CA GLN A 386 -2.23 3.62 30.53
C GLN A 386 -1.24 3.94 29.42
N VAL A 387 -1.67 4.77 28.47
CA VAL A 387 -0.88 5.14 27.29
C VAL A 387 -0.98 6.64 27.06
N THR A 388 0.12 7.28 26.68
CA THR A 388 0.11 8.68 26.23
C THR A 388 -0.06 8.69 24.71
N ILE A 389 -0.97 9.51 24.20
CA ILE A 389 -1.11 9.72 22.75
C ILE A 389 0.04 10.62 22.29
N ASP A 390 0.79 10.16 21.28
CA ASP A 390 1.90 10.93 20.71
C ASP A 390 1.39 12.20 20.01
N ARG A 391 2.28 13.17 19.82
CA ARG A 391 1.93 14.45 19.17
C ARG A 391 1.46 14.29 17.73
N SER A 392 1.76 13.16 17.08
CA SER A 392 1.20 12.77 15.79
C SER A 392 -0.30 12.45 15.86
N GLY A 393 -0.87 12.28 17.05
CA GLY A 393 -2.25 11.83 17.24
C GLY A 393 -2.46 10.35 16.95
N ILE A 394 -1.40 9.54 16.85
CA ILE A 394 -1.48 8.10 16.62
C ILE A 394 -0.63 7.39 17.66
N VAL A 395 -1.13 6.30 18.24
CA VAL A 395 -0.33 5.41 19.09
C VAL A 395 -0.68 3.96 18.83
N GLN A 396 0.34 3.10 18.85
CA GLN A 396 0.17 1.64 18.82
C GLN A 396 0.44 1.04 20.20
N VAL A 397 -0.44 0.14 20.64
CA VAL A 397 -0.36 -0.51 21.95
C VAL A 397 -0.27 -2.01 21.76
N SER A 398 0.84 -2.60 22.21
CA SER A 398 1.08 -4.06 22.11
C SER A 398 0.84 -4.77 23.44
N ILE A 399 -0.11 -5.71 23.47
CA ILE A 399 -0.51 -6.50 24.63
C ILE A 399 -0.16 -7.98 24.39
N PRO A 400 0.69 -8.61 25.23
CA PRO A 400 1.01 -10.03 25.08
C PRO A 400 -0.20 -10.91 25.45
N TRP A 401 -0.35 -12.02 24.75
CA TRP A 401 -1.45 -12.97 24.95
C TRP A 401 -0.98 -14.41 24.69
N SER A 402 -1.37 -15.37 25.53
CA SER A 402 -1.02 -16.80 25.33
C SER A 402 -2.28 -17.62 25.05
N PRO A 403 -2.71 -17.73 23.78
CA PRO A 403 -3.93 -18.44 23.43
C PRO A 403 -3.80 -19.98 23.49
N GLY A 404 -4.91 -20.63 23.83
CA GLY A 404 -5.12 -22.05 23.54
C GLY A 404 -5.69 -22.25 22.13
N LYS A 405 -5.96 -23.51 21.74
CA LYS A 405 -6.73 -23.78 20.52
C LYS A 405 -8.18 -23.32 20.71
N GLY A 406 -8.72 -22.61 19.73
CA GLY A 406 -10.11 -22.17 19.74
C GLY A 406 -10.34 -20.90 18.94
N SER A 407 -11.60 -20.45 18.94
CA SER A 407 -12.00 -19.17 18.36
C SER A 407 -12.24 -18.16 19.49
N TYR A 408 -11.75 -16.95 19.29
CA TYR A 408 -11.75 -15.88 20.28
C TYR A 408 -12.30 -14.59 19.68
N THR A 409 -13.12 -13.88 20.44
CA THR A 409 -13.48 -12.49 20.18
C THR A 409 -12.61 -11.59 21.06
N ILE A 410 -11.79 -10.78 20.42
CA ILE A 410 -10.92 -9.80 21.07
C ILE A 410 -11.62 -8.45 20.97
N GLN A 411 -11.84 -7.81 22.11
CA GLN A 411 -12.44 -6.49 22.18
C GLN A 411 -11.42 -5.52 22.77
N GLY A 412 -11.13 -4.45 22.03
CA GLY A 412 -10.36 -3.31 22.52
C GLY A 412 -11.28 -2.15 22.86
N GLU A 413 -10.92 -1.36 23.86
CA GLU A 413 -11.62 -0.15 24.28
C GLU A 413 -10.59 0.89 24.69
N VAL A 414 -10.76 2.14 24.25
CA VAL A 414 -9.99 3.31 24.70
C VAL A 414 -10.91 4.27 25.45
N ASP A 415 -10.47 4.78 26.60
CA ASP A 415 -11.31 5.57 27.49
C ASP A 415 -10.56 6.82 27.99
N ILE A 416 -11.20 7.98 27.83
CA ILE A 416 -10.73 9.26 28.38
C ILE A 416 -11.93 10.14 28.77
N PRO A 417 -11.90 10.82 29.93
CA PRO A 417 -12.92 11.80 30.28
C PRO A 417 -12.99 12.95 29.27
N GLY A 418 -14.21 13.27 28.82
CA GLY A 418 -14.44 14.37 27.89
C GLY A 418 -14.19 14.02 26.42
N ASP A 419 -14.11 12.72 26.09
CA ASP A 419 -14.14 12.28 24.70
C ASP A 419 -15.39 12.81 23.98
N VAL A 420 -15.18 13.48 22.85
CA VAL A 420 -16.25 14.13 22.08
C VAL A 420 -17.17 13.10 21.41
N ASN A 421 -16.65 11.92 21.06
CA ASN A 421 -17.41 10.89 20.37
C ASN A 421 -17.05 9.49 20.91
N PRO A 422 -17.52 9.09 22.10
CA PRO A 422 -17.17 7.79 22.69
C PRO A 422 -17.70 6.56 21.93
N SER A 423 -18.45 6.74 20.84
CA SER A 423 -19.05 5.63 20.08
C SER A 423 -18.06 4.88 19.18
N ASN A 424 -16.92 5.50 18.85
CA ASN A 424 -15.84 4.92 18.02
C ASN A 424 -14.64 4.43 18.86
N ASN A 425 -14.78 4.42 20.19
CA ASN A 425 -13.73 4.03 21.13
C ASN A 425 -13.56 2.53 21.33
N GLN A 426 -14.40 1.73 20.67
CA GLN A 426 -14.44 0.28 20.84
C GLN A 426 -14.42 -0.42 19.49
N LYS A 427 -13.68 -1.53 19.42
CA LYS A 427 -13.60 -2.38 18.24
C LYS A 427 -13.45 -3.83 18.66
N GLU A 428 -13.91 -4.73 17.80
CA GLU A 428 -13.83 -6.18 18.01
C GLU A 428 -13.14 -6.85 16.83
N LYS A 429 -12.44 -7.95 17.11
CA LYS A 429 -11.85 -8.82 16.10
C LYS A 429 -12.00 -10.29 16.49
N GLU A 430 -12.46 -11.09 15.54
CA GLU A 430 -12.51 -12.54 15.68
C GLU A 430 -11.22 -13.18 15.15
N VAL A 431 -10.65 -14.09 15.94
CA VAL A 431 -9.43 -14.83 15.62
C VAL A 431 -9.61 -16.30 15.90
N THR A 432 -9.21 -17.14 14.94
CA THR A 432 -9.10 -18.59 15.14
C THR A 432 -7.65 -18.98 15.38
N VAL A 433 -7.42 -19.70 16.49
CA VAL A 433 -6.11 -20.18 16.92
C VAL A 433 -6.05 -21.70 16.87
N GLY A 434 -5.05 -22.23 16.16
CA GLY A 434 -4.75 -23.65 16.05
C GLY A 434 -3.25 -23.88 15.85
N THR A 435 -2.89 -24.67 14.85
CA THR A 435 -1.48 -24.83 14.42
C THR A 435 -1.05 -23.65 13.56
N VAL A 436 0.26 -23.46 13.40
CA VAL A 436 0.83 -22.49 12.45
C VAL A 436 0.11 -22.59 11.08
N PRO A 437 -0.15 -21.45 10.40
CA PRO A 437 -0.67 -21.39 9.04
C PRO A 437 0.17 -22.22 8.05
N ASP A 438 -0.45 -22.57 6.94
CA ASP A 438 0.17 -23.33 5.84
C ASP A 438 -0.33 -22.73 4.52
N LEU A 439 0.43 -21.79 3.94
CA LEU A 439 0.01 -21.05 2.76
C LEU A 439 0.46 -21.74 1.48
N ALA A 440 -0.45 -22.51 0.89
CA ALA A 440 -0.22 -23.15 -0.40
C ALA A 440 -0.63 -22.25 -1.56
N VAL A 441 0.12 -22.30 -2.67
CA VAL A 441 -0.20 -21.57 -3.90
C VAL A 441 -0.34 -22.51 -5.10
N SER A 442 -1.23 -22.14 -6.03
CA SER A 442 -1.42 -22.83 -7.30
C SER A 442 -1.69 -21.84 -8.43
N ILE A 443 -1.34 -22.23 -9.66
CA ILE A 443 -1.42 -21.41 -10.87
C ILE A 443 -2.27 -22.16 -11.90
N GLU A 444 -3.25 -21.48 -12.48
CA GLU A 444 -4.05 -21.96 -13.61
C GLU A 444 -3.51 -21.42 -14.95
N ASP A 445 -4.01 -21.95 -16.06
CA ASP A 445 -3.61 -21.47 -17.39
C ASP A 445 -3.99 -19.99 -17.60
N PRO A 446 -3.06 -19.15 -18.09
CA PRO A 446 -3.36 -17.77 -18.43
C PRO A 446 -4.29 -17.67 -19.65
N TYR A 447 -5.14 -16.64 -19.68
CA TYR A 447 -6.07 -16.41 -20.79
C TYR A 447 -6.24 -14.92 -21.09
N ARG A 448 -6.82 -14.57 -22.24
CA ARG A 448 -7.02 -13.16 -22.63
C ARG A 448 -8.29 -12.58 -21.99
N PRO A 449 -8.27 -11.32 -21.53
CA PRO A 449 -9.48 -10.63 -21.11
C PRO A 449 -10.56 -10.68 -22.22
N GLY A 450 -11.77 -11.15 -21.88
CA GLY A 450 -12.89 -11.24 -22.81
C GLY A 450 -13.11 -12.62 -23.46
N ASP A 451 -12.17 -13.55 -23.31
CA ASP A 451 -12.43 -14.96 -23.58
C ASP A 451 -13.36 -15.49 -22.48
N ALA A 452 -14.60 -15.85 -22.85
CA ALA A 452 -15.56 -16.38 -21.89
C ALA A 452 -14.98 -17.65 -21.24
N VAL A 453 -14.77 -17.60 -19.91
CA VAL A 453 -14.39 -18.75 -19.10
C VAL A 453 -15.45 -19.84 -19.27
N GLN A 454 -15.20 -20.81 -20.16
CA GLN A 454 -15.90 -22.09 -20.12
C GLN A 454 -15.36 -22.86 -18.91
N GLN A 455 -15.92 -22.57 -17.73
CA GLN A 455 -15.83 -23.48 -16.59
C GLN A 455 -16.61 -24.75 -16.94
N GLY A 456 -15.97 -25.64 -17.68
CA GLY A 456 -16.33 -27.04 -17.74
C GLY A 456 -15.97 -27.67 -16.41
N SER A 457 -16.95 -27.80 -15.51
CA SER A 457 -16.81 -28.52 -14.25
C SER A 457 -16.12 -29.87 -14.47
N ALA A 458 -14.88 -30.01 -14.03
CA ALA A 458 -14.16 -31.28 -13.97
C ALA A 458 -14.69 -32.19 -12.82
N THR A 459 -16.00 -32.14 -12.54
CA THR A 459 -16.67 -32.90 -11.48
C THR A 459 -17.87 -33.73 -11.96
N LEU A 460 -18.13 -33.86 -13.26
CA LEU A 460 -19.26 -34.67 -13.77
C LEU A 460 -18.93 -35.78 -14.78
N GLN A 461 -17.65 -36.12 -15.02
CA GLN A 461 -17.32 -37.28 -15.86
C GLN A 461 -17.02 -38.59 -15.09
N VAL A 462 -16.92 -38.54 -13.75
CA VAL A 462 -16.83 -39.76 -12.92
C VAL A 462 -18.23 -40.28 -12.50
N LEU A 463 -19.27 -39.45 -12.56
CA LEU A 463 -20.64 -39.83 -12.14
C LEU A 463 -21.53 -40.40 -13.26
N VAL A 464 -21.18 -40.24 -14.54
CA VAL A 464 -21.99 -40.78 -15.65
C VAL A 464 -21.62 -42.24 -16.00
N ILE A 465 -20.41 -42.69 -15.68
CA ILE A 465 -20.03 -44.11 -15.85
C ILE A 465 -20.49 -44.97 -14.65
N GLY A 466 -20.56 -44.38 -13.45
CA GLY A 466 -21.02 -45.06 -12.23
C GLY A 466 -22.54 -45.30 -12.13
N ALA A 467 -23.37 -44.48 -12.80
CA ALA A 467 -24.83 -44.60 -12.75
C ALA A 467 -25.43 -45.38 -13.96
N ALA A 468 -24.68 -45.57 -15.06
CA ALA A 468 -25.17 -46.28 -16.23
C ALA A 468 -25.07 -47.83 -16.10
N LEU A 469 -24.09 -48.35 -15.35
CA LEU A 469 -23.92 -49.79 -15.13
C LEU A 469 -25.04 -50.42 -14.26
N PRO A 470 -25.48 -49.79 -13.14
CA PRO A 470 -26.58 -50.31 -12.33
C PRO A 470 -27.92 -50.22 -13.05
N LEU A 471 -28.15 -49.17 -13.85
CA LEU A 471 -29.40 -48.95 -14.59
C LEU A 471 -29.53 -49.91 -15.78
N ALA A 472 -28.42 -50.23 -16.46
CA ALA A 472 -28.39 -51.26 -17.48
C ALA A 472 -28.66 -52.65 -16.86
N LEU A 473 -28.00 -53.00 -15.75
CA LEU A 473 -28.20 -54.29 -15.08
C LEU A 473 -29.62 -54.47 -14.50
N LEU A 474 -30.26 -53.39 -14.02
CA LEU A 474 -31.66 -53.40 -13.57
C LEU A 474 -32.67 -53.60 -14.72
N LEU A 475 -32.37 -53.10 -15.92
CA LEU A 475 -33.19 -53.30 -17.10
C LEU A 475 -33.02 -54.70 -17.71
N PHE A 476 -31.88 -55.37 -17.48
CA PHE A 476 -31.64 -56.76 -17.90
C PHE A 476 -32.16 -57.82 -16.92
N ALA A 477 -32.41 -57.49 -15.66
CA ALA A 477 -32.92 -58.44 -14.65
C ALA A 477 -34.43 -58.73 -14.73
N ARG A 478 -35.20 -58.10 -15.64
CA ARG A 478 -36.67 -58.20 -15.69
C ARG A 478 -37.29 -58.74 -16.98
N ARG A 479 -36.55 -59.31 -17.93
CA ARG A 479 -37.16 -59.84 -19.18
C ARG A 479 -36.57 -61.18 -19.68
N PRO A 480 -37.39 -62.05 -20.31
CA PRO A 480 -37.02 -63.44 -20.63
C PRO A 480 -35.97 -63.58 -21.75
N PRO A 481 -35.20 -64.69 -21.76
CA PRO A 481 -34.01 -64.83 -22.58
C PRO A 481 -34.36 -65.31 -24.00
N GLY A 482 -33.91 -64.58 -25.02
CA GLY A 482 -34.05 -65.09 -26.40
C GLY A 482 -33.44 -64.26 -27.53
N ARG A 483 -33.03 -63.00 -27.31
CA ARG A 483 -32.63 -62.12 -28.43
C ARG A 483 -31.54 -61.10 -28.07
N TYR A 484 -30.41 -61.52 -27.50
CA TYR A 484 -29.38 -60.55 -27.08
C TYR A 484 -27.95 -60.81 -27.58
N ARG A 485 -27.70 -61.90 -28.32
CA ARG A 485 -26.35 -62.19 -28.84
C ARG A 485 -25.88 -61.30 -30.01
N LYS A 486 -26.78 -60.55 -30.66
CA LYS A 486 -26.44 -59.67 -31.80
C LYS A 486 -26.31 -58.18 -31.45
N MET A 487 -26.88 -57.73 -30.33
CA MET A 487 -26.81 -56.31 -29.92
C MET A 487 -25.59 -56.02 -29.03
N LEU A 488 -25.17 -56.97 -28.20
CA LEU A 488 -24.00 -56.80 -27.33
C LEU A 488 -22.69 -56.73 -28.13
N SER A 489 -22.61 -57.49 -29.22
CA SER A 489 -21.48 -57.49 -30.16
C SER A 489 -21.38 -56.20 -30.98
N LEU A 490 -22.50 -55.53 -31.23
CA LEU A 490 -22.52 -54.23 -31.92
C LEU A 490 -22.00 -53.09 -31.01
N LEU A 491 -22.39 -53.12 -29.73
CA LEU A 491 -21.97 -52.13 -28.72
C LEU A 491 -20.50 -52.27 -28.33
N LEU A 492 -19.98 -53.49 -28.21
CA LEU A 492 -18.54 -53.70 -27.99
C LEU A 492 -17.70 -53.31 -29.21
N GLY A 493 -18.21 -53.54 -30.42
CA GLY A 493 -17.53 -53.14 -31.66
C GLY A 493 -17.41 -51.62 -31.82
N MET A 494 -18.41 -50.86 -31.37
CA MET A 494 -18.39 -49.39 -31.45
C MET A 494 -17.43 -48.75 -30.43
N MET A 495 -17.27 -49.38 -29.26
CA MET A 495 -16.32 -48.95 -28.22
C MET A 495 -14.85 -49.17 -28.61
N ILE A 496 -14.54 -50.19 -29.43
CA ILE A 496 -13.17 -50.47 -29.90
C ILE A 496 -12.77 -49.56 -31.09
N ILE A 497 -13.74 -49.07 -31.87
CA ILE A 497 -13.47 -48.16 -33.00
C ILE A 497 -13.21 -46.71 -32.51
N LEU A 498 -13.76 -46.30 -31.36
CA LEU A 498 -13.48 -44.98 -30.78
C LEU A 498 -12.13 -44.87 -30.03
N SER A 499 -11.50 -45.99 -29.65
CA SER A 499 -10.22 -45.98 -28.91
C SER A 499 -8.96 -46.08 -29.78
N LEU A 500 -9.12 -46.14 -31.12
CA LEU A 500 -8.03 -46.30 -32.09
C LEU A 500 -7.85 -45.09 -33.02
N LEU A 501 -8.51 -43.96 -32.77
CA LEU A 501 -8.26 -42.71 -33.48
C LEU A 501 -7.11 -41.94 -32.78
N PRO A 502 -5.97 -41.71 -33.44
CA PRO A 502 -4.94 -40.83 -32.89
C PRO A 502 -5.47 -39.39 -32.85
N PRO A 503 -5.03 -38.56 -31.90
CA PRO A 503 -5.45 -37.16 -31.85
C PRO A 503 -5.00 -36.43 -33.13
N PRO A 504 -5.76 -35.43 -33.59
CA PRO A 504 -5.37 -34.65 -34.76
C PRO A 504 -4.09 -33.87 -34.45
N VAL A 505 -3.05 -34.11 -35.24
CA VAL A 505 -1.85 -33.25 -35.28
C VAL A 505 -2.28 -31.94 -35.94
N ALA A 506 -2.32 -30.87 -35.16
CA ALA A 506 -2.50 -29.52 -35.69
C ALA A 506 -1.29 -29.13 -36.55
N PRO A 507 -1.46 -28.40 -37.66
CA PRO A 507 -0.33 -27.88 -38.42
C PRO A 507 0.40 -26.82 -37.59
N VAL A 508 1.69 -27.05 -37.34
CA VAL A 508 2.59 -25.99 -36.86
C VAL A 508 2.81 -25.04 -38.04
N LEU A 509 2.10 -23.91 -38.02
CA LEU A 509 2.48 -22.75 -38.83
C LEU A 509 3.69 -22.10 -38.14
N PRO A 510 4.72 -21.65 -38.89
CA PRO A 510 5.77 -20.85 -38.28
C PRO A 510 5.13 -19.55 -37.77
N ALA A 511 5.24 -19.31 -36.48
CA ALA A 511 4.87 -18.04 -35.89
C ALA A 511 5.69 -16.94 -36.59
N VAL A 512 4.99 -16.08 -37.33
CA VAL A 512 5.53 -14.77 -37.68
C VAL A 512 5.60 -14.00 -36.37
N ALA A 513 6.80 -13.65 -35.94
CA ALA A 513 7.03 -12.82 -34.76
C ALA A 513 6.17 -11.55 -34.82
N GLN A 514 5.24 -11.42 -33.88
CA GLN A 514 4.72 -10.14 -33.44
C GLN A 514 5.35 -9.90 -32.07
N ASP A 515 6.44 -9.15 -32.03
CA ASP A 515 7.18 -8.72 -30.83
C ASP A 515 6.40 -7.67 -29.99
N ALA A 516 5.06 -7.74 -29.96
CA ALA A 516 4.25 -6.85 -29.14
C ALA A 516 3.79 -7.60 -27.89
N SER A 517 4.16 -7.08 -26.72
CA SER A 517 3.64 -7.50 -25.43
C SER A 517 2.10 -7.34 -25.40
N GLN A 518 1.37 -8.32 -24.88
CA GLN A 518 -0.10 -8.32 -24.76
C GLN A 518 -0.51 -8.62 -23.32
N VAL A 519 -1.70 -8.17 -22.93
CA VAL A 519 -2.24 -8.42 -21.57
C VAL A 519 -2.94 -9.78 -21.51
N TYR A 520 -2.53 -10.58 -20.53
CA TYR A 520 -3.16 -11.84 -20.14
C TYR A 520 -3.56 -11.80 -18.68
N LEU A 521 -4.60 -12.56 -18.30
CA LEU A 521 -4.96 -12.78 -16.91
C LEU A 521 -4.38 -14.13 -16.47
N LEU A 522 -3.51 -14.10 -15.47
CA LEU A 522 -2.93 -15.27 -14.80
C LEU A 522 -3.73 -15.58 -13.53
N PRO A 523 -4.51 -16.66 -13.48
CA PRO A 523 -5.26 -17.00 -12.28
C PRO A 523 -4.36 -17.72 -11.28
N VAL A 524 -4.27 -17.14 -10.08
CA VAL A 524 -3.46 -17.65 -8.98
C VAL A 524 -4.37 -17.86 -7.77
N THR A 525 -4.30 -19.04 -7.17
CA THR A 525 -5.06 -19.36 -5.95
C THR A 525 -4.11 -19.58 -4.79
N VAL A 526 -4.31 -18.84 -3.69
CA VAL A 526 -3.65 -19.06 -2.41
C VAL A 526 -4.65 -19.69 -1.45
N THR A 527 -4.23 -20.69 -0.69
CA THR A 527 -5.06 -21.41 0.29
C THR A 527 -4.32 -21.54 1.62
N ASN A 528 -5.01 -21.28 2.74
CA ASN A 528 -4.48 -21.56 4.07
C ASN A 528 -4.95 -22.96 4.54
N LEU A 529 -4.05 -23.93 4.48
CA LEU A 529 -4.26 -25.32 4.91
C LEU A 529 -3.99 -25.54 6.41
N GLY A 530 -3.51 -24.49 7.10
CA GLY A 530 -3.10 -24.53 8.49
C GLY A 530 -4.27 -24.44 9.48
N GLY A 531 -3.93 -24.35 10.77
CA GLY A 531 -4.91 -24.38 11.86
C GLY A 531 -5.24 -23.03 12.48
N SER A 532 -4.49 -21.98 12.15
CA SER A 532 -4.69 -20.59 12.57
C SER A 532 -4.95 -19.70 11.36
N ASP A 533 -5.59 -18.56 11.60
CA ASP A 533 -5.69 -17.51 10.59
C ASP A 533 -4.27 -17.07 10.19
N ALA A 534 -4.00 -16.94 8.89
CA ALA A 534 -2.79 -16.33 8.38
C ALA A 534 -2.94 -14.80 8.43
N PRO A 535 -1.95 -14.05 8.97
CA PRO A 535 -1.95 -12.58 8.94
C PRO A 535 -1.73 -12.06 7.51
N SER A 536 -1.52 -10.75 7.34
CA SER A 536 -1.22 -10.18 6.03
C SER A 536 0.07 -10.75 5.42
N PHE A 537 0.09 -10.87 4.10
CA PHE A 537 1.26 -11.34 3.34
C PHE A 537 1.29 -10.76 1.93
N THR A 538 2.42 -10.97 1.25
CA THR A 538 2.61 -10.63 -0.16
C THR A 538 2.72 -11.88 -1.03
N LEU A 539 2.40 -11.70 -2.30
CA LEU A 539 2.56 -12.69 -3.36
C LEU A 539 3.39 -12.06 -4.48
N SER A 540 4.53 -12.67 -4.78
CA SER A 540 5.37 -12.27 -5.90
C SER A 540 5.15 -13.20 -7.09
N VAL A 541 4.99 -12.63 -8.29
CA VAL A 541 4.96 -13.37 -9.56
C VAL A 541 6.21 -13.04 -10.36
N TYR A 542 6.83 -14.07 -10.90
CA TYR A 542 7.96 -13.98 -11.81
C TYR A 542 7.57 -14.53 -13.18
N LEU A 543 7.89 -13.80 -14.23
CA LEU A 543 7.78 -14.21 -15.63
C LEU A 543 9.19 -14.30 -16.21
N ASP A 544 9.57 -15.47 -16.72
CA ASP A 544 10.90 -15.76 -17.27
C ASP A 544 12.09 -15.36 -16.37
N GLY A 545 11.87 -15.38 -15.05
CA GLY A 545 12.87 -15.06 -14.04
C GLY A 545 12.87 -13.60 -13.57
N GLU A 546 12.06 -12.72 -14.17
CA GLU A 546 11.88 -11.33 -13.73
C GLU A 546 10.61 -11.17 -12.90
N LYS A 547 10.69 -10.44 -11.77
CA LYS A 547 9.53 -10.19 -10.90
C LYS A 547 8.59 -9.18 -11.56
N VAL A 548 7.42 -9.64 -11.96
CA VAL A 548 6.41 -8.87 -12.71
C VAL A 548 5.24 -8.38 -11.85
N ILE A 549 4.97 -9.01 -10.71
CA ILE A 549 3.88 -8.59 -9.81
C ILE A 549 4.32 -8.75 -8.36
N ASN A 550 3.94 -7.79 -7.53
CA ASN A 550 3.91 -7.90 -6.08
C ASN A 550 2.50 -7.56 -5.60
N LYS A 551 1.70 -8.56 -5.20
CA LYS A 551 0.33 -8.38 -4.70
C LYS A 551 0.29 -8.50 -3.19
N GLU A 552 -0.38 -7.57 -2.52
CA GLU A 552 -0.66 -7.64 -1.08
C GLU A 552 -1.99 -8.34 -0.78
N TYR A 553 -2.01 -9.07 0.34
CA TYR A 553 -3.19 -9.65 0.98
C TYR A 553 -3.32 -9.02 2.37
N PRO A 554 -3.83 -7.78 2.49
CA PRO A 554 -3.81 -7.03 3.75
C PRO A 554 -4.67 -7.67 4.86
N ASP A 555 -5.73 -8.39 4.50
CA ASP A 555 -6.59 -9.10 5.46
C ASP A 555 -6.08 -10.50 5.82
N GLY A 556 -5.05 -10.99 5.11
CA GLY A 556 -4.56 -12.36 5.24
C GLY A 556 -5.56 -13.41 4.77
N LEU A 557 -5.49 -14.62 5.33
CA LEU A 557 -6.40 -15.72 5.00
C LEU A 557 -6.88 -16.46 6.25
N LYS A 558 -8.21 -16.56 6.40
CA LYS A 558 -8.83 -17.38 7.46
C LYS A 558 -8.43 -18.85 7.36
N VAL A 559 -8.52 -19.59 8.47
CA VAL A 559 -8.35 -21.05 8.49
C VAL A 559 -9.19 -21.73 7.40
N GLY A 560 -8.56 -22.53 6.55
CA GLY A 560 -9.22 -23.21 5.43
C GLY A 560 -9.69 -22.28 4.31
N GLY A 561 -9.39 -20.99 4.41
CA GLY A 561 -9.73 -19.98 3.42
C GLY A 561 -8.89 -20.11 2.16
N SER A 562 -9.46 -19.67 1.04
CA SER A 562 -8.78 -19.63 -0.25
C SER A 562 -9.19 -18.39 -1.02
N GLU A 563 -8.23 -17.71 -1.65
CA GLU A 563 -8.48 -16.56 -2.52
C GLU A 563 -7.89 -16.84 -3.91
N ARG A 564 -8.73 -16.70 -4.93
CA ARG A 564 -8.34 -16.76 -6.35
C ARG A 564 -8.25 -15.35 -6.90
N SER A 565 -7.10 -15.02 -7.48
CA SER A 565 -6.78 -13.71 -8.05
C SER A 565 -6.52 -13.83 -9.55
N GLU A 566 -7.07 -12.93 -10.34
CA GLU A 566 -6.78 -12.83 -11.78
C GLU A 566 -5.77 -11.70 -11.98
N LEU A 567 -4.50 -12.08 -12.13
CA LEU A 567 -3.38 -11.14 -12.14
C LEU A 567 -3.05 -10.73 -13.58
N PRO A 568 -3.05 -9.43 -13.93
CA PRO A 568 -2.72 -8.98 -15.28
C PRO A 568 -1.21 -9.10 -15.54
N ILE A 569 -0.83 -9.84 -16.58
CA ILE A 569 0.55 -10.08 -17.00
C ILE A 569 0.73 -9.59 -18.43
N TYR A 570 1.74 -8.76 -18.66
CA TYR A 570 2.14 -8.31 -19.99
C TYR A 570 3.22 -9.26 -20.52
N ALA A 571 2.87 -10.05 -21.53
CA ALA A 571 3.78 -11.03 -22.13
C ALA A 571 3.62 -11.07 -23.65
N SER A 572 4.70 -11.40 -24.36
CA SER A 572 4.58 -11.79 -25.77
C SER A 572 3.74 -13.07 -25.90
N PRO A 573 2.99 -13.27 -26.98
CA PRO A 573 2.33 -14.56 -27.20
C PRO A 573 3.38 -15.69 -27.29
N GLY A 574 3.23 -16.74 -26.50
CA GLY A 574 4.22 -17.81 -26.46
C GLY A 574 4.28 -18.59 -25.15
N SER A 575 5.30 -19.43 -25.04
CA SER A 575 5.54 -20.24 -23.87
C SER A 575 6.47 -19.48 -22.91
N HIS A 576 6.02 -19.26 -21.69
CA HIS A 576 6.76 -18.53 -20.66
C HIS A 576 6.89 -19.37 -19.40
N THR A 577 7.97 -19.17 -18.66
CA THR A 577 8.12 -19.73 -17.32
C THR A 577 7.46 -18.79 -16.32
N VAL A 578 6.56 -19.31 -15.50
CA VAL A 578 5.90 -18.55 -14.44
C VAL A 578 6.26 -19.18 -13.11
N LYS A 579 6.72 -18.34 -12.18
CA LYS A 579 6.95 -18.73 -10.78
C LYS A 579 6.19 -17.79 -9.86
N VAL A 580 5.37 -18.34 -8.99
CA VAL A 580 4.63 -17.60 -7.97
C VAL A 580 5.14 -18.00 -6.60
N VAL A 581 5.40 -17.01 -5.74
CA VAL A 581 5.92 -17.19 -4.38
C VAL A 581 5.06 -16.40 -3.40
N VAL A 582 4.51 -17.09 -2.40
CA VAL A 582 3.82 -16.46 -1.26
C VAL A 582 4.83 -16.21 -0.14
N ASP A 583 4.80 -15.01 0.45
CA ASP A 583 5.70 -14.59 1.54
C ASP A 583 7.17 -14.83 1.17
N GLU A 584 7.63 -14.27 0.05
CA GLU A 584 9.00 -14.50 -0.45
C GLU A 584 10.08 -14.11 0.57
N ASP A 585 9.85 -13.04 1.33
CA ASP A 585 10.78 -12.53 2.35
C ASP A 585 10.88 -13.42 3.59
N GLY A 586 9.97 -14.38 3.74
CA GLY A 586 9.96 -15.30 4.85
C GLY A 586 9.59 -14.68 6.18
N LEU A 587 8.74 -13.66 6.15
CA LEU A 587 8.32 -12.93 7.35
C LEU A 587 7.24 -13.69 8.09
N LEU A 588 6.46 -14.53 7.40
CA LEU A 588 5.44 -15.34 8.02
C LEU A 588 5.98 -16.69 8.49
N LYS A 589 5.55 -17.05 9.70
CA LYS A 589 5.68 -18.42 10.18
C LYS A 589 4.69 -19.29 9.41
N ASP A 590 5.23 -20.25 8.68
CA ASP A 590 4.49 -21.18 7.84
C ASP A 590 4.94 -22.61 8.17
N SER A 591 3.99 -23.51 8.29
CA SER A 591 4.24 -24.90 8.67
C SER A 591 4.83 -25.74 7.55
N ASP A 592 4.61 -25.39 6.28
CA ASP A 592 5.18 -26.06 5.11
C ASP A 592 5.49 -25.07 3.97
N ARG A 593 6.62 -24.35 4.10
CA ARG A 593 7.11 -23.41 3.09
C ARG A 593 7.35 -24.01 1.70
N SER A 594 7.35 -25.34 1.55
CA SER A 594 7.56 -25.96 0.24
C SER A 594 6.38 -25.80 -0.71
N ASN A 595 5.18 -25.54 -0.18
CA ASN A 595 3.96 -25.34 -0.97
C ASN A 595 3.63 -23.86 -1.22
N ASN A 596 4.42 -22.93 -0.64
CA ASN A 596 4.36 -21.49 -0.89
C ASN A 596 4.89 -21.10 -2.28
N VAL A 597 5.42 -22.05 -3.06
CA VAL A 597 5.96 -21.83 -4.40
C VAL A 597 5.25 -22.72 -5.41
N ALA A 598 4.74 -22.11 -6.47
CA ALA A 598 4.29 -22.82 -7.68
C ALA A 598 5.12 -22.33 -8.87
N GLU A 599 5.62 -23.26 -9.69
CA GLU A 599 6.42 -22.94 -10.87
C GLU A 599 6.04 -23.86 -12.03
N GLY A 600 5.93 -23.31 -13.23
CA GLY A 600 5.57 -24.07 -14.41
C GLY A 600 5.78 -23.30 -15.72
N THR A 601 5.63 -23.99 -16.83
CA THR A 601 5.64 -23.38 -18.16
C THR A 601 4.21 -23.26 -18.66
N TYR A 602 3.80 -22.03 -19.00
CA TYR A 602 2.45 -21.70 -19.42
C TYR A 602 2.46 -21.09 -20.82
N VAL A 603 1.39 -21.31 -21.58
CA VAL A 603 1.24 -20.75 -22.93
C VAL A 603 0.30 -19.55 -22.85
N PHE A 604 0.86 -18.39 -23.16
CA PHE A 604 0.14 -17.13 -23.30
C PHE A 604 -0.33 -17.04 -24.75
N SER A 605 -1.55 -17.50 -25.04
CA SER A 605 -2.11 -17.58 -26.40
C SER A 605 -3.34 -16.73 -26.60
#